data_AF-A0A3C0Y4P9-F1
#
_entry.id   AF-A0A3C0Y4P9-F1
#
_cell.length_a   1.000
_cell.length_b   1.000
_cell.length_c   1.000
_cell.angle_alpha   90.00
_cell.angle_beta   90.00
_cell.angle_gamma   90.00
#
_symmetry.space_group_name_H-M   'P 1'
#
loop_
_entity.id
_entity.type
_entity.pdbx_description
1 polymer ?
#
loop_
_entity_poly.entity_id
_entity_poly.type
_entity_poly.pdbx_seq_one_letter_code
_entity_poly.pdbx_strand_id
1 'polypeptide(L)'
;MDPTDPDDPLKLVFNDDGRVAPDPDLDEAAQSQVKFAIEYLGLSQSQLDGGRRKTWRDCTRKIAKYSRIAKKHKGERTVEECETLLELRNELIAMSKSSSEFSAAARCCLTVNRLPAFILCDELAPLAVDV
;
A
#
# COMPACT_ATOMS: atom_id res chain seq x y z
N MET A 1 -12.26 -11.42 -13.70
CA MET A 1 -10.82 -11.20 -13.50
C MET A 1 -10.09 -12.43 -14.00
N ASP A 2 -9.16 -12.22 -14.91
CA ASP A 2 -8.24 -13.20 -15.46
C ASP A 2 -6.91 -13.12 -14.68
N PRO A 3 -6.56 -14.14 -13.88
CA PRO A 3 -5.30 -14.16 -13.13
C PRO A 3 -4.06 -14.32 -14.03
N THR A 4 -4.24 -14.55 -15.34
CA THR A 4 -3.14 -14.62 -16.31
C THR A 4 -2.87 -13.29 -17.00
N ASP A 5 -3.79 -12.32 -16.87
CA ASP A 5 -3.57 -10.95 -17.31
C ASP A 5 -2.80 -10.18 -16.22
N PRO A 6 -1.56 -9.70 -16.49
CA PRO A 6 -0.77 -8.97 -15.51
C PRO A 6 -1.36 -7.62 -15.11
N ASP A 7 -2.25 -7.05 -15.94
CA ASP A 7 -2.89 -5.75 -15.67
C ASP A 7 -4.18 -5.89 -14.87
N ASP A 8 -4.75 -7.10 -14.79
CA ASP A 8 -5.99 -7.35 -14.07
C ASP A 8 -5.92 -6.96 -12.58
N PRO A 9 -4.86 -7.31 -11.83
CA PRO A 9 -4.70 -6.86 -10.45
C PRO A 9 -4.70 -5.33 -10.26
N LEU A 10 -4.35 -4.56 -11.29
CA LEU A 10 -4.32 -3.09 -11.25
C LEU A 10 -5.74 -2.48 -11.23
N LYS A 11 -6.76 -3.26 -11.60
CA LYS A 11 -8.17 -2.86 -11.56
C LYS A 11 -8.75 -2.82 -10.13
N LEU A 12 -7.95 -3.21 -9.13
CA LEU A 12 -8.32 -3.22 -7.72
C LEU A 12 -7.64 -2.07 -6.98
N VAL A 13 -8.42 -1.36 -6.17
CA VAL A 13 -7.92 -0.36 -5.23
C VAL A 13 -8.30 -0.74 -3.80
N PHE A 14 -7.68 -0.08 -2.83
CA PHE A 14 -8.05 -0.18 -1.43
C PHE A 14 -8.61 1.15 -0.94
N ASN A 15 -9.79 1.12 -0.33
CA ASN A 15 -10.42 2.31 0.24
C ASN A 15 -9.66 2.79 1.49
N ASP A 16 -10.08 3.94 2.03
CA ASP A 16 -9.49 4.61 3.21
C ASP A 16 -9.45 3.77 4.50
N ASP A 17 -10.06 2.59 4.51
CA ASP A 17 -10.03 1.63 5.59
C ASP A 17 -9.23 0.36 5.28
N GLY A 18 -8.76 0.16 4.04
CA GLY A 18 -8.06 -1.04 3.58
C GLY A 18 -8.97 -2.12 2.97
N ARG A 19 -10.26 -1.83 2.75
CA ARG A 19 -11.15 -2.73 2.01
C ARG A 19 -10.86 -2.68 0.51
N VAL A 20 -10.93 -3.84 -0.12
CA VAL A 20 -10.80 -3.94 -1.59
C VAL A 20 -12.04 -3.37 -2.27
N ALA A 21 -11.81 -2.61 -3.34
CA ALA A 21 -12.84 -2.01 -4.18
C ALA A 21 -12.37 -2.01 -5.65
N PRO A 22 -13.29 -1.93 -6.62
CA PRO A 22 -12.91 -1.64 -8.01
C PRO A 22 -12.30 -0.26 -8.11
N ASP A 23 -11.34 -0.09 -9.03
CA ASP A 23 -10.78 1.22 -9.37
C ASP A 23 -11.91 2.16 -9.87
N PRO A 24 -12.08 3.35 -9.26
CA PRO A 24 -13.14 4.29 -9.64
C PRO A 24 -12.98 4.87 -11.06
N ASP A 25 -11.80 4.80 -11.65
CA ASP A 25 -11.53 5.32 -13.00
C ASP A 25 -11.95 4.35 -14.12
N LEU A 26 -12.39 3.13 -13.77
CA LEU A 26 -12.92 2.14 -14.72
C LEU A 26 -14.36 2.47 -15.16
N ASP A 27 -14.76 1.96 -16.32
CA ASP A 27 -16.15 2.03 -16.77
C ASP A 27 -17.10 1.17 -15.89
N GLU A 28 -18.40 1.46 -15.94
CA GLU A 28 -19.40 0.79 -15.10
C GLU A 28 -19.45 -0.74 -15.30
N ALA A 29 -19.18 -1.20 -16.52
CA ALA A 29 -19.19 -2.63 -16.86
C ALA A 29 -18.00 -3.34 -16.20
N ALA A 30 -16.80 -2.75 -16.31
CA ALA A 30 -15.58 -3.24 -15.69
C ALA A 30 -15.68 -3.17 -14.16
N GLN A 31 -16.20 -2.08 -13.58
CA GLN A 31 -16.43 -1.99 -12.14
C GLN A 31 -17.36 -3.11 -11.65
N SER A 32 -18.42 -3.41 -12.40
CA SER A 32 -19.36 -4.48 -12.07
C SER A 32 -18.70 -5.86 -12.12
N GLN A 33 -17.86 -6.12 -13.13
CA GLN A 33 -17.11 -7.38 -13.25
C GLN A 33 -16.09 -7.55 -12.12
N VAL A 34 -15.37 -6.49 -11.77
CA VAL A 34 -14.40 -6.50 -10.67
C VAL A 34 -15.12 -6.70 -9.33
N LYS A 35 -16.27 -6.07 -9.12
CA LYS A 35 -17.09 -6.28 -7.92
C LYS A 35 -17.55 -7.74 -7.79
N PHE A 36 -18.03 -8.34 -8.88
CA PHE A 36 -18.37 -9.76 -8.91
C PHE A 36 -17.15 -10.64 -8.58
N ALA A 37 -15.97 -10.33 -9.13
CA ALA A 37 -14.75 -11.06 -8.84
C ALA A 37 -14.31 -10.93 -7.37
N ILE A 38 -14.43 -9.74 -6.77
CA ILE A 38 -14.16 -9.51 -5.33
C ILE A 38 -15.02 -10.41 -4.46
N GLU A 39 -16.32 -10.51 -4.78
CA GLU A 39 -17.27 -11.35 -4.06
C GLU A 39 -16.99 -12.84 -4.28
N TYR A 40 -16.83 -13.26 -5.54
CA TYR A 40 -16.62 -14.65 -5.94
C TYR A 40 -15.31 -15.23 -5.38
N LEU A 41 -14.22 -14.46 -5.44
CA LEU A 41 -12.90 -14.86 -4.95
C LEU A 41 -12.77 -14.67 -3.42
N GLY A 42 -13.80 -14.16 -2.74
CA GLY A 42 -13.76 -13.94 -1.30
C GLY A 42 -12.70 -12.94 -0.84
N LEU A 43 -12.34 -11.97 -1.68
CA LEU A 43 -11.30 -10.99 -1.35
C LEU A 43 -11.70 -10.09 -0.17
N SER A 44 -13.00 -10.01 0.13
CA SER A 44 -13.59 -9.29 1.26
C SER A 44 -13.77 -10.14 2.54
N GLN A 45 -13.29 -11.39 2.57
CA GLN A 45 -13.40 -12.26 3.75
C GLN A 45 -12.74 -11.62 4.99
N SER A 46 -13.34 -11.85 6.16
CA SER A 46 -13.06 -11.13 7.40
C SER A 46 -11.59 -11.15 7.86
N GLN A 47 -10.86 -12.26 7.60
CA GLN A 47 -9.46 -12.39 7.96
C GLN A 47 -8.55 -11.55 7.05
N LEU A 48 -8.71 -11.66 5.73
CA LEU A 48 -7.95 -10.86 4.75
C LEU A 48 -8.23 -9.37 4.92
N ASP A 49 -9.50 -9.04 5.14
CA ASP A 49 -9.92 -7.69 5.40
C ASP A 49 -9.34 -7.15 6.71
N GLY A 50 -9.41 -7.94 7.78
CA GLY A 50 -8.78 -7.60 9.06
C GLY A 50 -7.28 -7.34 8.95
N GLY A 51 -6.57 -8.16 8.17
CA GLY A 51 -5.14 -7.99 7.87
C GLY A 51 -4.86 -6.67 7.15
N ARG A 52 -5.55 -6.41 6.04
CA ARG A 52 -5.40 -5.15 5.29
C ARG A 52 -5.72 -3.92 6.14
N ARG A 53 -6.82 -3.93 6.89
CA ARG A 53 -7.18 -2.84 7.80
C ARG A 53 -6.13 -2.60 8.89
N LYS A 54 -5.48 -3.66 9.38
CA LYS A 54 -4.39 -3.55 10.35
C LYS A 54 -3.18 -2.88 9.69
N THR A 55 -2.75 -3.38 8.53
CA THR A 55 -1.65 -2.79 7.75
C THR A 55 -1.91 -1.31 7.43
N TRP A 56 -3.14 -0.97 7.02
CA TRP A 56 -3.54 0.41 6.73
C TRP A 56 -3.45 1.33 7.94
N ARG A 57 -3.97 0.90 9.10
CA ARG A 57 -3.86 1.66 10.37
C ARG A 57 -2.41 1.83 10.81
N ASP A 58 -1.61 0.78 10.67
CA ASP A 58 -0.19 0.82 11.02
C ASP A 58 0.57 1.79 10.12
N CYS A 59 0.32 1.75 8.81
CA CYS A 59 0.91 2.66 7.82
C CYS A 59 0.50 4.11 8.12
N THR A 60 -0.79 4.38 8.26
CA THR A 60 -1.33 5.72 8.58
C THR A 60 -0.71 6.29 9.87
N ARG A 61 -0.56 5.48 10.91
CA ARG A 61 0.06 5.89 12.18
C ARG A 61 1.54 6.26 12.00
N LYS A 62 2.30 5.48 11.22
CA LYS A 62 3.70 5.78 10.91
C LYS A 62 3.82 7.05 10.07
N ILE A 63 2.97 7.23 9.06
CA ILE A 63 2.88 8.44 8.23
C ILE A 63 2.60 9.68 9.08
N ALA A 64 1.63 9.60 10.01
CA ALA A 64 1.30 10.72 10.89
C ALA A 64 2.50 11.12 11.77
N LYS A 65 3.20 10.14 12.36
CA LYS A 65 4.41 10.38 13.16
C LYS A 65 5.53 10.98 12.30
N TYR A 66 5.77 10.42 11.11
CA TYR A 66 6.78 10.89 10.16
C TYR A 66 6.50 12.35 9.77
N SER A 67 5.26 12.64 9.33
CA SER A 67 4.84 13.96 8.87
C SER A 67 4.95 15.01 9.97
N ARG A 68 4.64 14.66 11.22
CA ARG A 68 4.76 15.57 12.36
C ARG A 68 6.22 16.01 12.57
N ILE A 69 7.17 15.10 12.48
CA ILE A 69 8.59 15.41 12.66
C ILE A 69 9.17 16.10 11.42
N ALA A 70 8.78 15.64 10.23
CA ALA A 70 9.25 16.17 8.94
C ALA A 70 8.83 17.63 8.70
N LYS A 71 7.74 18.10 9.32
CA LYS A 71 7.30 19.51 9.27
C LYS A 71 8.25 20.49 9.97
N LYS A 72 9.04 20.03 10.96
CA LYS A 72 10.03 20.89 11.64
C LYS A 72 11.17 21.25 10.68
N HIS A 73 11.76 22.44 10.80
CA HIS A 73 12.95 22.77 10.01
C HIS A 73 14.12 21.85 10.39
N LYS A 74 15.02 21.56 9.44
CA LYS A 74 16.13 20.61 9.67
C LYS A 74 17.00 20.98 10.88
N GLY A 75 17.18 22.28 11.16
CA GLY A 75 17.95 22.76 12.31
C GLY A 75 17.21 22.75 13.66
N GLU A 76 15.91 22.49 13.67
CA GLU A 76 15.07 22.46 14.88
C GLU A 76 14.80 21.03 15.38
N ARG A 77 15.26 20.03 14.63
CA ARG A 77 15.07 18.62 14.96
C ARG A 77 16.16 18.18 15.92
N THR A 78 15.78 17.41 16.94
CA THR A 78 16.77 16.76 17.80
C THR A 78 17.45 15.59 17.06
N VAL A 79 18.54 15.07 17.62
CA VAL A 79 19.23 13.90 17.06
C VAL A 79 18.28 12.69 17.03
N GLU A 80 17.54 12.48 18.12
CA GLU A 80 16.57 11.39 18.26
C GLU A 80 15.42 11.50 17.24
N GLU A 81 15.01 12.74 16.91
CA GLU A 81 14.00 12.98 15.87
C GLU A 81 14.53 12.67 14.47
N CYS A 82 15.80 12.92 14.21
CA CYS A 82 16.44 12.56 12.95
C CYS A 82 16.56 11.03 12.80
N GLU A 83 16.94 10.33 13.87
CA GLU A 83 16.97 8.87 13.92
C GLU A 83 15.57 8.28 13.71
N THR A 84 14.58 8.81 14.44
CA THR A 84 13.18 8.39 14.31
C THR A 84 12.65 8.58 12.88
N LEU A 85 13.03 9.67 12.18
CA LEU A 85 12.65 9.88 10.78
C LEU A 85 13.25 8.82 9.86
N LEU A 86 14.51 8.43 10.09
CA LEU A 86 15.19 7.41 9.32
C LEU A 86 14.54 6.03 9.54
N GLU A 87 14.24 5.70 10.79
CA GLU A 87 13.52 4.47 11.15
C GLU A 87 12.15 4.41 10.47
N LEU A 88 11.33 5.46 10.63
CA LEU A 88 9.99 5.50 10.03
C LEU A 88 10.05 5.40 8.50
N ARG A 89 11.04 6.04 7.87
CA ARG A 89 11.26 5.91 6.42
C ARG A 89 11.54 4.45 6.04
N ASN A 90 12.45 3.79 6.74
CA ASN A 90 12.82 2.40 6.45
C ASN A 90 11.64 1.45 6.68
N GLU A 91 10.85 1.66 7.74
CA GLU A 91 9.65 0.88 8.01
C GLU A 91 8.58 1.07 6.92
N LEU A 92 8.31 2.32 6.50
CA LEU A 92 7.34 2.59 5.43
C LEU A 92 7.76 1.95 4.11
N ILE A 93 9.06 2.02 3.77
CA ILE A 93 9.61 1.33 2.60
C ILE A 93 9.47 -0.19 2.76
N ALA A 94 9.79 -0.74 3.92
CA ALA A 94 9.69 -2.17 4.18
C ALA A 94 8.25 -2.69 4.02
N MET A 95 7.24 -1.93 4.47
CA MET A 95 5.82 -2.26 4.28
C MET A 95 5.40 -2.26 2.81
N SER A 96 6.11 -1.52 1.95
CA SER A 96 5.80 -1.44 0.52
C SER A 96 6.45 -2.55 -0.32
N LYS A 97 7.38 -3.34 0.22
CA LYS A 97 8.08 -4.39 -0.53
C LYS A 97 7.13 -5.52 -0.90
N SER A 98 7.33 -6.13 -2.07
CA SER A 98 6.55 -7.29 -2.53
C SER A 98 6.59 -8.47 -1.55
N SER A 99 7.68 -8.62 -0.79
CA SER A 99 7.82 -9.64 0.26
C SER A 99 7.04 -9.35 1.55
N SER A 100 6.47 -8.16 1.70
CA SER A 100 5.67 -7.78 2.86
C SER A 100 4.21 -8.20 2.70
N GLU A 101 3.60 -8.71 3.78
CA GLU A 101 2.19 -9.03 3.80
C GLU A 101 1.33 -7.79 3.53
N PHE A 102 0.36 -7.91 2.64
CA PHE A 102 -0.54 -6.82 2.27
C PHE A 102 0.18 -5.57 1.73
N SER A 103 1.34 -5.75 1.09
CA SER A 103 2.13 -4.67 0.49
C SER A 103 1.32 -3.79 -0.46
N ALA A 104 0.41 -4.37 -1.24
CA ALA A 104 -0.49 -3.61 -2.11
C ALA A 104 -1.37 -2.60 -1.33
N ALA A 105 -1.88 -2.98 -0.15
CA ALA A 105 -2.63 -2.07 0.71
C ALA A 105 -1.73 -0.97 1.32
N ALA A 106 -0.50 -1.31 1.69
CA ALA A 106 0.48 -0.33 2.17
C ALA A 106 0.85 0.70 1.09
N ARG A 107 1.06 0.26 -0.16
CA ARG A 107 1.35 1.13 -1.31
C ARG A 107 0.18 2.05 -1.62
N CYS A 108 -1.04 1.52 -1.64
CA CYS A 108 -2.24 2.33 -1.83
C CYS A 108 -2.35 3.41 -0.74
N CYS A 109 -2.11 3.05 0.53
CA CYS A 109 -2.07 3.99 1.65
C CYS A 109 -1.02 5.10 1.45
N LEU A 110 0.19 4.75 1.00
CA LEU A 110 1.26 5.72 0.70
C LEU A 110 0.88 6.65 -0.46
N THR A 111 0.25 6.12 -1.52
CA THR A 111 -0.23 6.91 -2.67
C THR A 111 -1.27 7.95 -2.24
N VAL A 112 -2.29 7.54 -1.49
CA VAL A 112 -3.35 8.45 -0.99
C VAL A 112 -2.77 9.54 -0.09
N ASN A 113 -1.73 9.22 0.69
CA ASN A 113 -1.02 10.18 1.55
C ASN A 113 0.06 11.00 0.83
N ARG A 114 0.16 10.92 -0.51
CA ARG A 114 1.14 11.66 -1.34
C ARG A 114 2.59 11.37 -0.96
N LEU A 115 2.88 10.12 -0.59
CA LEU A 115 4.22 9.63 -0.28
C LEU A 115 4.70 8.52 -1.23
N PRO A 116 4.62 8.71 -2.57
CA PRO A 116 5.06 7.69 -3.52
C PRO A 116 6.57 7.41 -3.43
N ALA A 117 7.36 8.34 -2.87
CA ALA A 117 8.80 8.17 -2.65
C ALA A 117 9.17 7.03 -1.68
N PHE A 118 8.20 6.48 -0.94
CA PHE A 118 8.41 5.31 -0.07
C PHE A 118 7.88 4.01 -0.67
N ILE A 119 7.38 4.02 -1.90
CA ILE A 119 6.89 2.83 -2.59
C ILE A 119 8.05 2.14 -3.31
N LEU A 120 8.26 0.85 -3.01
CA LEU A 120 9.16 -0.03 -3.74
C LEU A 120 8.35 -1.08 -4.53
N CYS A 121 8.45 -1.01 -5.85
CA CYS A 121 7.89 -2.01 -6.77
C CYS A 121 9.02 -2.97 -7.20
N ASP A 122 9.24 -4.01 -6.39
CA ASP A 122 10.31 -5.01 -6.57
C ASP A 122 9.78 -6.40 -6.98
N GLU A 123 8.58 -6.47 -7.56
CA GLU A 123 7.88 -7.71 -7.93
C GLU A 123 8.68 -8.58 -8.91
N LEU A 124 9.45 -7.93 -9.78
CA LEU A 124 10.25 -8.58 -10.82
C LEU A 124 11.72 -8.76 -10.41
N ALA A 125 12.12 -8.28 -9.23
CA ALA A 125 13.51 -8.40 -8.77
C ALA A 125 14.02 -9.86 -8.71
N PRO A 126 13.21 -10.86 -8.31
CA PRO A 126 13.65 -12.26 -8.32
C PRO A 126 13.90 -12.83 -9.73
N LEU A 127 13.35 -12.21 -10.78
CA LEU A 127 13.49 -12.64 -12.18
C LEU A 127 14.71 -12.00 -12.87
N ALA A 128 15.38 -11.06 -12.21
CA ALA A 128 16.55 -10.37 -12.76
C ALA A 128 17.88 -11.13 -12.53
N VAL A 129 17.82 -12.30 -11.88
CA VAL A 129 18.98 -13.15 -11.58
C VAL A 129 19.03 -14.28 -12.60
N ASP A 130 19.33 -13.96 -13.87
CA ASP A 130 19.81 -14.89 -14.92
C ASP A 130 19.93 -14.12 -16.26
N VAL A 131 20.95 -13.25 -16.39
CA VAL A 131 21.49 -12.78 -17.68
C VAL A 131 23.01 -12.67 -17.58
#